data_AF-A0A139Q2H2-F1
#
_entry.id   AF-A0A139Q2H2-F1
#
_cell.length_a   1.000
_cell.length_b   1.000
_cell.length_c   1.000
_cell.angle_alpha   90.00
_cell.angle_beta   90.00
_cell.angle_gamma   90.00
#
_symmetry.space_group_name_H-M   'P 1'
#
loop_
_entity.id
_entity.type
_entity.pdbx_description
1 polymer ?
#
loop_
_entity_poly.entity_id
_entity_poly.type
_entity_poly.pdbx_seq_one_letter_code
_entity_poly.pdbx_strand_id
1 'polypeptide(L)'
;MKKISLLLASLCALFLVACSNQKQADGKLNIVTTFYPVYEFTKQVAGDTANVELLIGAGTEPHEYEPSAKAVAKIQDADTFVYENENMETWVPKLLDTLDKKKVKTIKATGDMLLLPGGEEEEGDHDHGEEGHHHEFDPHVWLSPVRAIKLVEHIRDSLSADYPDKKETFEKNAAAYIEKLQALDKAYAEGLSQAKQKSFVTQHAAFNYLALDYGLKQVAISGLSPDAEPSAARLAELTEYVKKIKLPISTLKKMPHKLLLIHFQKKQVSKQMSSILWKV
;
A
#
# COMPACT_ATOMS: atom_id res chain seq x y z
N MET A 1 -32.72 55.40 33.15
CA MET A 1 -33.18 54.39 32.16
C MET A 1 -32.34 54.40 30.87
N LYS A 2 -32.12 55.54 30.19
CA LYS A 2 -31.31 55.60 28.94
C LYS A 2 -29.85 55.09 29.06
N LYS A 3 -29.19 55.29 30.21
CA LYS A 3 -27.79 54.83 30.45
C LYS A 3 -27.68 53.32 30.71
N ILE A 4 -28.76 52.69 31.21
CA ILE A 4 -28.81 51.23 31.45
C ILE A 4 -29.10 50.49 30.15
N SER A 5 -29.95 51.04 29.27
CA SER A 5 -30.16 50.49 27.92
C SER A 5 -28.90 50.53 27.04
N LEU A 6 -28.01 51.52 27.20
CA LEU A 6 -26.74 51.56 26.45
C LEU A 6 -25.73 50.52 26.95
N LEU A 7 -25.69 50.24 28.25
CA LEU A 7 -24.81 49.21 28.84
C LEU A 7 -25.27 47.79 28.48
N LEU A 8 -26.57 47.55 28.40
CA LEU A 8 -27.12 46.24 28.02
C LEU A 8 -26.94 45.96 26.52
N ALA A 9 -27.00 46.99 25.66
CA ALA A 9 -26.73 46.86 24.23
C ALA A 9 -25.24 46.59 23.93
N SER A 10 -24.32 47.19 24.71
CA SER A 10 -22.88 46.94 24.60
C SER A 10 -22.50 45.52 25.04
N LEU A 11 -23.17 44.98 26.07
CA LEU A 11 -22.93 43.62 26.55
C LEU A 11 -23.46 42.55 25.57
N CYS A 12 -24.59 42.79 24.89
CA CYS A 12 -25.09 41.91 23.83
C CYS A 12 -24.21 41.91 22.55
N ALA A 13 -23.53 43.02 22.24
CA ALA A 13 -22.63 43.08 21.09
C ALA A 13 -21.36 42.23 21.30
N LEU A 14 -20.92 42.05 22.55
CA LEU A 14 -19.77 41.19 22.89
C LEU A 14 -20.08 39.68 22.78
N PHE A 15 -21.35 39.28 22.92
CA PHE A 15 -21.76 37.88 22.75
C PHE A 15 -21.92 37.45 21.29
N LEU A 16 -22.11 38.39 20.34
CA LEU A 16 -22.28 38.07 18.92
C LEU A 16 -20.96 37.88 18.16
N VAL A 17 -19.83 38.38 18.68
CA VAL A 17 -18.50 38.18 18.07
C VAL A 17 -17.90 36.81 18.43
N ALA A 18 -18.37 36.17 19.50
CA ALA A 18 -17.95 34.83 19.92
C ALA A 18 -18.51 33.69 19.04
N CYS A 19 -19.42 34.00 18.12
CA CYS A 19 -19.89 33.05 17.09
C CYS A 19 -19.18 33.23 15.75
N SER A 20 -17.99 33.84 15.73
CA SER A 20 -17.15 33.88 14.53
C SER A 20 -16.41 32.56 14.34
N ASN A 21 -17.06 31.67 13.58
CA ASN A 21 -16.41 30.73 12.67
C ASN A 21 -15.25 29.89 13.24
N GLN A 22 -15.41 29.34 14.44
CA GLN A 22 -14.66 28.15 14.81
C GLN A 22 -15.16 27.01 13.92
N LYS A 23 -14.50 26.83 12.78
CA LYS A 23 -14.40 25.52 12.14
C LYS A 23 -13.76 24.65 13.20
N GLN A 24 -14.59 23.97 13.99
CA GLN A 24 -14.16 23.04 15.00
C GLN A 24 -13.25 22.06 14.26
N ALA A 25 -11.95 22.16 14.48
CA ALA A 25 -11.04 21.11 14.09
C ALA A 25 -11.65 19.86 14.73
N ASP A 26 -12.08 18.91 13.92
CA ASP A 26 -12.86 17.75 14.35
C ASP A 26 -12.06 16.82 15.28
N GLY A 27 -10.84 17.23 15.66
CA GLY A 27 -9.90 16.51 16.51
C GLY A 27 -9.23 15.35 15.78
N LYS A 28 -9.51 15.16 14.48
CA LYS A 28 -8.96 14.06 13.70
C LYS A 28 -7.59 14.43 13.15
N LEU A 29 -6.73 13.41 13.11
CA LEU A 29 -5.44 13.49 12.45
C LEU A 29 -5.65 13.61 10.94
N ASN A 30 -4.86 14.44 10.26
CA ASN A 30 -4.75 14.41 8.82
C ASN A 30 -3.60 13.49 8.42
N ILE A 31 -3.92 12.32 7.85
CA ILE A 31 -2.93 11.30 7.49
C ILE A 31 -2.91 11.16 5.97
N VAL A 32 -1.76 11.42 5.35
CA VAL A 32 -1.54 11.20 3.92
C VAL A 32 -0.86 9.85 3.74
N THR A 33 -1.42 9.02 2.87
CA THR A 33 -0.89 7.70 2.51
C THR A 33 -0.58 7.66 1.03
N THR A 34 0.42 6.87 0.63
CA THR A 34 0.88 6.80 -0.76
C THR A 34 -0.12 6.14 -1.69
N PHE A 35 -0.26 4.81 -1.64
CA PHE A 35 -1.13 4.02 -2.52
C PHE A 35 -2.06 3.09 -1.74
N TYR A 36 -2.89 2.31 -2.46
CA TYR A 36 -4.08 1.67 -1.90
C TYR A 36 -3.86 0.75 -0.67
N PRO A 37 -2.89 -0.20 -0.64
CA PRO A 37 -2.66 -1.04 0.54
C PRO A 37 -2.29 -0.22 1.77
N VAL A 38 -1.43 0.78 1.62
CA VAL A 38 -1.03 1.67 2.73
C VAL A 38 -2.22 2.49 3.22
N TYR A 39 -3.02 3.03 2.30
CA TYR A 39 -4.29 3.71 2.60
C TYR A 39 -5.24 2.81 3.40
N GLU A 40 -5.50 1.60 2.91
CA GLU A 40 -6.46 0.67 3.51
C GLU A 40 -5.99 0.25 4.91
N PHE A 41 -4.73 -0.16 5.07
CA PHE A 41 -4.19 -0.58 6.36
C PHE A 41 -4.20 0.57 7.37
N THR A 42 -3.77 1.76 6.97
CA THR A 42 -3.77 2.95 7.83
C THR A 42 -5.18 3.34 8.24
N LYS A 43 -6.14 3.32 7.31
CA LYS A 43 -7.54 3.61 7.59
C LYS A 43 -8.18 2.59 8.53
N GLN A 44 -7.85 1.31 8.37
CA GLN A 44 -8.35 0.25 9.26
C GLN A 44 -7.81 0.41 10.67
N VAL A 45 -6.57 0.89 10.85
CA VAL A 45 -5.99 1.18 12.18
C VAL A 45 -6.58 2.47 12.76
N ALA A 46 -6.55 3.57 12.00
CA ALA A 46 -6.93 4.89 12.49
C ALA A 46 -8.45 5.05 12.72
N GLY A 47 -9.28 4.39 11.91
CA GLY A 47 -10.73 4.49 12.02
C GLY A 47 -11.22 5.94 11.99
N ASP A 48 -12.13 6.30 12.89
CA ASP A 48 -12.73 7.63 12.94
C ASP A 48 -11.82 8.71 13.57
N THR A 49 -10.63 8.35 14.07
CA THR A 49 -9.71 9.32 14.68
C THR A 49 -8.87 10.07 13.66
N ALA A 50 -8.97 9.74 12.37
CA ALA A 50 -8.19 10.35 11.31
C ALA A 50 -9.01 10.55 10.02
N ASN A 51 -8.66 11.61 9.30
CA ASN A 51 -8.94 11.79 7.89
C ASN A 51 -7.76 11.18 7.12
N VAL A 52 -7.94 9.95 6.62
CA VAL A 52 -6.91 9.24 5.84
C VAL A 52 -7.11 9.52 4.36
N GLU A 53 -6.09 10.10 3.72
CA GLU A 53 -6.11 10.48 2.31
C GLU A 53 -5.19 9.56 1.47
N LEU A 54 -5.68 9.16 0.29
CA LEU A 54 -4.93 8.40 -0.70
C LEU A 54 -4.29 9.36 -1.71
N LEU A 55 -2.96 9.38 -1.78
CA LEU A 55 -2.22 10.28 -2.66
C LEU A 55 -2.25 9.82 -4.13
N ILE A 56 -2.00 8.54 -4.36
CA ILE A 56 -1.96 7.91 -5.68
C ILE A 56 -3.33 7.27 -5.92
N GLY A 57 -4.16 8.00 -6.67
CA GLY A 57 -5.53 7.59 -6.96
C GLY A 57 -5.64 6.38 -7.90
N ALA A 58 -6.83 5.80 -7.96
CA ALA A 58 -7.12 4.73 -8.92
C ALA A 58 -6.89 5.22 -10.36
N GLY A 59 -6.12 4.47 -11.14
CA GLY A 59 -5.76 4.80 -12.52
C GLY A 59 -4.38 5.43 -12.70
N THR A 60 -3.61 5.62 -11.62
CA THR A 60 -2.18 5.95 -11.69
C THR A 60 -1.37 4.75 -11.21
N GLU A 61 -0.40 4.32 -12.01
CA GLU A 61 0.53 3.24 -11.65
C GLU A 61 1.46 3.71 -10.52
N PRO A 62 1.44 3.09 -9.33
CA PRO A 62 2.27 3.54 -8.21
C PRO A 62 3.78 3.41 -8.42
N HIS A 63 4.24 2.45 -9.24
CA HIS A 63 5.67 2.28 -9.54
C HIS A 63 6.26 3.46 -10.34
N GLU A 64 5.46 4.10 -11.18
CA GLU A 64 5.89 5.24 -12.03
C GLU A 64 5.55 6.60 -11.40
N TYR A 65 4.97 6.61 -10.20
CA TYR A 65 4.46 7.84 -9.63
C TYR A 65 5.58 8.79 -9.20
N GLU A 66 5.53 10.01 -9.71
CA GLU A 66 6.30 11.14 -9.19
C GLU A 66 5.38 12.19 -8.54
N PRO A 67 5.73 12.68 -7.33
CA PRO A 67 4.90 13.65 -6.64
C PRO A 67 4.99 15.03 -7.28
N SER A 68 3.84 15.61 -7.62
CA SER A 68 3.76 17.04 -7.96
C SER A 68 4.11 17.93 -6.76
N ALA A 69 4.48 19.20 -7.01
CA ALA A 69 4.68 20.18 -5.93
C ALA A 69 3.48 20.31 -4.98
N LYS A 70 2.24 20.15 -5.51
CA LYS A 70 1.02 20.14 -4.70
C LYS A 70 0.91 18.90 -3.81
N ALA A 71 1.36 17.75 -4.31
CA ALA A 71 1.42 16.52 -3.53
C ALA A 71 2.44 16.65 -2.39
N VAL A 72 3.63 17.20 -2.69
CA VAL A 72 4.65 17.48 -1.67
C VAL A 72 4.14 18.43 -0.59
N ALA A 73 3.50 19.55 -0.97
CA ALA A 73 2.91 20.49 -0.02
C ALA A 73 1.84 19.82 0.86
N LYS A 74 0.99 18.97 0.26
CA LYS A 74 -0.01 18.21 1.02
C LYS A 74 0.63 17.28 2.06
N ILE A 75 1.73 16.61 1.71
CA ILE A 75 2.48 15.77 2.65
C ILE A 75 3.07 16.62 3.78
N GLN A 76 3.64 17.78 3.46
CA GLN A 76 4.22 18.70 4.44
C GLN A 76 3.21 19.29 5.44
N ASP A 77 1.97 19.46 5.00
CA ASP A 77 0.86 19.98 5.81
C ASP A 77 0.10 18.88 6.59
N ALA A 78 0.49 17.61 6.44
CA ALA A 78 -0.13 16.48 7.13
C ALA A 78 0.42 16.31 8.56
N ASP A 79 -0.38 15.72 9.45
CA ASP A 79 0.11 15.31 10.76
C ASP A 79 0.99 14.06 10.63
N THR A 80 0.60 13.13 9.75
CA THR A 80 1.34 11.90 9.47
C THR A 80 1.40 11.61 7.97
N PHE A 81 2.56 11.15 7.50
CA PHE A 81 2.77 10.59 6.18
C PHE A 81 3.14 9.10 6.30
N VAL A 82 2.39 8.23 5.61
CA VAL A 82 2.64 6.78 5.60
C VAL A 82 2.96 6.35 4.18
N TYR A 83 4.10 5.69 4.00
CA TYR A 83 4.53 5.05 2.76
C TYR A 83 4.89 3.59 3.03
N GLU A 84 5.02 2.76 1.99
CA GLU A 84 5.26 1.33 2.16
C GLU A 84 6.72 1.03 2.43
N ASN A 85 7.58 1.41 1.48
CA ASN A 85 9.02 1.23 1.52
C ASN A 85 9.69 2.09 0.44
N GLU A 86 10.93 2.49 0.67
CA GLU A 86 11.78 3.19 -0.32
C GLU A 86 11.97 2.39 -1.63
N ASN A 87 11.83 1.06 -1.60
CA ASN A 87 11.84 0.20 -2.78
C ASN A 87 10.49 0.13 -3.51
N MET A 88 9.44 0.81 -3.02
CA MET A 88 8.20 1.04 -3.77
C MET A 88 8.13 2.50 -4.19
N GLU A 89 8.09 3.41 -3.22
CA GLU A 89 8.00 4.83 -3.46
C GLU A 89 9.41 5.47 -3.50
N THR A 90 10.15 5.25 -4.60
CA THR A 90 11.56 5.70 -4.76
C THR A 90 11.79 7.19 -4.65
N TRP A 91 10.75 8.00 -4.78
CA TRP A 91 10.78 9.44 -4.57
C TRP A 91 10.80 9.84 -3.09
N VAL A 92 10.39 8.95 -2.17
CA VAL A 92 10.26 9.26 -0.74
C VAL A 92 11.59 9.64 -0.08
N PRO A 93 12.73 8.94 -0.31
CA PRO A 93 14.01 9.32 0.30
C PRO A 93 14.38 10.80 0.08
N LYS A 94 14.28 11.29 -1.17
CA LYS A 94 14.54 12.70 -1.51
C LYS A 94 13.57 13.65 -0.80
N LEU A 95 12.32 13.25 -0.62
CA LEU A 95 11.35 14.04 0.13
C LEU A 95 11.70 14.09 1.63
N LEU A 96 12.05 12.96 2.25
CA LEU A 96 12.37 12.87 3.68
C LEU A 96 13.55 13.76 4.10
N ASP A 97 14.48 14.04 3.20
CA ASP A 97 15.60 14.97 3.42
C ASP A 97 15.14 16.43 3.58
N THR A 98 13.99 16.77 3.01
CA THR A 98 13.43 18.12 3.01
C THR A 98 12.26 18.31 3.97
N LEU A 99 11.66 17.21 4.46
CA LEU A 99 10.53 17.29 5.38
C LEU A 99 10.94 17.82 6.75
N ASP A 100 10.17 18.78 7.25
CA ASP A 100 10.27 19.20 8.65
C ASP A 100 9.66 18.13 9.56
N LYS A 101 10.52 17.25 10.07
CA LYS A 101 10.16 16.13 10.96
C LYS A 101 9.53 16.57 12.29
N LYS A 102 9.55 17.87 12.62
CA LYS A 102 8.81 18.42 13.77
C LYS A 102 7.33 18.62 13.47
N LYS A 103 6.96 18.77 12.20
CA LYS A 103 5.58 19.01 11.75
C LYS A 103 4.89 17.72 11.30
N VAL A 104 5.56 16.95 10.46
CA VAL A 104 5.01 15.69 9.92
C VAL A 104 5.73 14.48 10.51
N LYS A 105 4.96 13.55 11.04
CA LYS A 105 5.43 12.22 11.46
C LYS A 105 5.47 11.30 10.24
N THR A 106 6.55 10.54 10.06
CA THR A 106 6.71 9.68 8.88
C THR A 106 6.77 8.22 9.32
N ILE A 107 5.96 7.37 8.70
CA ILE A 107 5.88 5.94 8.99
C ILE A 107 6.21 5.15 7.71
N LYS A 108 7.23 4.29 7.80
CA LYS A 108 7.50 3.27 6.79
C LYS A 108 6.74 2.01 7.16
N ALA A 109 5.68 1.64 6.43
CA ALA A 109 4.77 0.57 6.82
C ALA A 109 5.47 -0.79 6.98
N THR A 110 6.52 -1.05 6.20
CA THR A 110 7.32 -2.27 6.29
C THR A 110 8.16 -2.37 7.57
N GLY A 111 8.41 -1.25 8.27
CA GLY A 111 9.26 -1.21 9.46
C GLY A 111 10.61 -1.87 9.20
N ASP A 112 10.92 -2.90 10.01
CA ASP A 112 12.15 -3.69 9.94
C ASP A 112 12.02 -4.99 9.12
N MET A 113 10.95 -5.15 8.34
CA MET A 113 10.77 -6.35 7.51
C MET A 113 11.90 -6.44 6.47
N LEU A 114 12.61 -7.57 6.48
CA LEU A 114 13.60 -7.87 5.46
C LEU A 114 12.91 -8.19 4.13
N LEU A 115 13.41 -7.57 3.07
CA LEU A 115 12.92 -7.76 1.71
C LEU A 115 13.80 -8.74 0.94
N LEU A 116 13.19 -9.46 0.00
CA LEU A 116 13.90 -10.26 -0.98
C LEU A 116 14.55 -9.35 -2.04
N PRO A 117 15.67 -9.74 -2.64
CA PRO A 117 16.21 -9.04 -3.80
C PRO A 117 15.18 -8.91 -4.92
N GLY A 118 15.23 -7.80 -5.65
CA GLY A 118 14.51 -7.68 -6.91
C GLY A 118 15.05 -8.70 -7.91
N GLY A 119 14.16 -9.27 -8.73
CA GLY A 119 14.49 -10.40 -9.59
C GLY A 119 15.49 -10.07 -10.70
N GLU A 120 16.78 -10.10 -10.39
CA GLU A 120 17.92 -10.18 -11.30
C GLU A 120 19.03 -11.03 -10.68
N GLU A 121 18.75 -12.32 -10.46
CA GLU A 121 19.82 -13.32 -10.32
C GLU A 121 19.90 -14.12 -11.62
N GLU A 122 20.48 -13.53 -12.66
CA GLU A 122 21.29 -14.25 -13.64
C GLU A 122 22.62 -13.52 -13.84
N GLU A 123 23.70 -14.25 -13.63
CA GLU A 123 25.08 -13.84 -13.81
C GLU A 123 25.35 -13.23 -15.21
N GLY A 124 25.89 -12.02 -15.26
CA GLY A 124 26.72 -11.59 -16.40
C GLY A 124 26.49 -10.19 -16.97
N ASP A 125 27.54 -9.38 -16.82
CA ASP A 125 28.05 -8.39 -17.78
C ASP A 125 27.77 -6.90 -17.53
N HIS A 126 28.79 -6.13 -17.89
CA HIS A 126 29.05 -4.74 -17.53
C HIS A 126 28.29 -3.70 -18.37
N ASP A 127 28.12 -2.53 -17.75
CA ASP A 127 28.18 -1.17 -18.33
C ASP A 127 26.95 -0.62 -19.08
N HIS A 128 26.29 0.38 -18.48
CA HIS A 128 26.37 1.80 -18.87
C HIS A 128 25.19 2.59 -18.27
N GLY A 129 25.48 3.79 -17.78
CA GLY A 129 24.56 4.60 -17.02
C GLY A 129 23.27 4.99 -17.76
N GLU A 130 22.15 4.74 -17.10
CA GLU A 130 20.94 5.56 -17.16
C GLU A 130 20.42 5.71 -15.73
N GLU A 131 19.96 6.91 -15.37
CA GLU A 131 19.24 7.16 -14.12
C GLU A 131 17.83 6.54 -14.20
N GLY A 132 17.77 5.21 -14.23
CA GLY A 132 16.53 4.45 -14.10
C GLY A 132 16.16 4.26 -12.63
N HIS A 133 14.86 4.22 -12.34
CA HIS A 133 14.31 3.91 -11.03
C HIS A 133 14.62 2.44 -10.64
N HIS A 134 15.87 2.15 -10.26
CA HIS A 134 16.27 0.81 -9.84
C HIS A 134 15.86 0.59 -8.38
N HIS A 135 15.05 -0.45 -8.15
CA HIS A 135 14.67 -0.91 -6.83
C HIS A 135 15.52 -2.14 -6.51
N GLU A 136 16.33 -2.08 -5.45
CA GLU A 136 17.25 -3.17 -5.09
C GLU A 136 16.48 -4.40 -4.58
N PHE A 137 15.31 -4.17 -3.97
CA PHE A 137 14.51 -5.20 -3.33
C PHE A 137 13.07 -5.23 -3.85
N ASP A 138 12.44 -6.40 -3.77
CA ASP A 138 11.02 -6.61 -4.07
C ASP A 138 10.14 -5.99 -2.97
N PRO A 139 9.33 -4.95 -3.27
CA PRO A 139 8.49 -4.30 -2.25
C PRO A 139 7.16 -5.02 -2.00
N HIS A 140 6.79 -6.05 -2.76
CA HIS A 140 5.40 -6.54 -2.84
C HIS A 140 4.95 -7.42 -1.65
N VAL A 141 5.39 -7.12 -0.44
CA VAL A 141 5.13 -7.93 0.76
C VAL A 141 3.65 -7.97 1.14
N TRP A 142 2.89 -6.91 0.82
CA TRP A 142 1.46 -6.80 1.19
C TRP A 142 0.57 -7.85 0.50
N LEU A 143 1.05 -8.49 -0.58
CA LEU A 143 0.32 -9.56 -1.26
C LEU A 143 0.34 -10.88 -0.50
N SER A 144 1.17 -11.00 0.54
CA SER A 144 1.08 -12.10 1.51
C SER A 144 0.26 -11.68 2.73
N PRO A 145 -0.90 -12.31 3.02
CA PRO A 145 -1.71 -12.01 4.20
C PRO A 145 -0.94 -12.03 5.52
N VAL A 146 -0.03 -12.99 5.72
CA VAL A 146 0.77 -13.05 6.96
C VAL A 146 1.72 -11.85 7.11
N ARG A 147 2.18 -11.27 5.99
CA ARG A 147 3.01 -10.05 5.98
C ARG A 147 2.17 -8.79 6.08
N ALA A 148 0.98 -8.76 5.46
CA ALA A 148 0.02 -7.67 5.64
C ALA A 148 -0.34 -7.46 7.12
N ILE A 149 -0.43 -8.54 7.92
CA ILE A 149 -0.58 -8.45 9.38
C ILE A 149 0.57 -7.64 10.00
N LYS A 150 1.82 -7.90 9.59
CA LYS A 150 3.01 -7.19 10.10
C LYS A 150 2.99 -5.71 9.74
N LEU A 151 2.56 -5.36 8.52
CA LEU A 151 2.37 -3.95 8.12
C LEU A 151 1.34 -3.26 9.01
N VAL A 152 0.19 -3.90 9.28
CA VAL A 152 -0.85 -3.35 10.16
C VAL A 152 -0.36 -3.21 11.60
N GLU A 153 0.37 -4.18 12.12
CA GLU A 153 0.99 -4.12 13.45
C GLU A 153 1.96 -2.94 13.55
N HIS A 154 2.84 -2.76 12.56
CA HIS A 154 3.82 -1.69 12.58
C HIS A 154 3.16 -0.30 12.45
N ILE A 155 2.15 -0.15 11.58
CA ILE A 155 1.36 1.09 11.48
C ILE A 155 0.67 1.39 12.81
N ARG A 156 0.04 0.40 13.47
CA ARG A 156 -0.57 0.54 14.80
C ARG A 156 0.44 1.02 15.83
N ASP A 157 1.60 0.37 15.89
CA ASP A 157 2.62 0.66 16.89
C ASP A 157 3.18 2.07 16.70
N SER A 158 3.43 2.46 15.46
CA SER A 158 3.93 3.78 15.09
C SER A 158 2.91 4.89 15.40
N LEU A 159 1.66 4.73 14.97
CA LEU A 159 0.59 5.68 15.30
C LEU A 159 0.34 5.78 16.80
N SER A 160 0.43 4.67 17.53
CA SER A 160 0.28 4.65 18.99
C SER A 160 1.43 5.35 19.72
N ALA A 161 2.64 5.27 19.18
CA ALA A 161 3.80 5.97 19.73
C ALA A 161 3.72 7.48 19.47
N ASP A 162 3.29 7.88 18.27
CA ASP A 162 3.17 9.29 17.90
C ASP A 162 1.95 9.98 18.54
N TYR A 163 0.85 9.24 18.78
CA TYR A 163 -0.39 9.76 19.36
C TYR A 163 -0.91 8.88 20.52
N PRO A 164 -0.26 8.91 21.69
CA PRO A 164 -0.59 8.04 22.83
C PRO A 164 -2.02 8.19 23.35
N ASP A 165 -2.65 9.35 23.16
CA ASP A 165 -4.05 9.61 23.54
C ASP A 165 -5.07 8.81 22.71
N LYS A 166 -4.67 8.32 21.52
CA LYS A 166 -5.51 7.53 20.61
C LYS A 166 -5.12 6.04 20.56
N LYS A 167 -4.08 5.64 21.31
CA LYS A 167 -3.50 4.30 21.33
C LYS A 167 -4.52 3.18 21.47
N GLU A 168 -5.42 3.27 22.45
CA GLU A 168 -6.42 2.21 22.69
C GLU A 168 -7.32 1.98 21.46
N THR A 169 -7.69 3.07 20.76
CA THR A 169 -8.46 2.98 19.52
C THR A 169 -7.67 2.29 18.41
N PHE A 170 -6.40 2.66 18.22
CA PHE A 170 -5.53 2.01 17.22
C PHE A 170 -5.34 0.53 17.49
N GLU A 171 -5.08 0.15 18.75
CA GLU A 171 -4.89 -1.25 19.15
C GLU A 171 -6.16 -2.08 18.92
N LYS A 172 -7.31 -1.57 19.35
CA LYS A 172 -8.61 -2.23 19.15
C LYS A 172 -8.93 -2.41 17.66
N ASN A 173 -8.76 -1.37 16.87
CA ASN A 173 -9.08 -1.39 15.45
C ASN A 173 -8.15 -2.32 14.68
N ALA A 174 -6.84 -2.25 14.96
CA ALA A 174 -5.85 -3.12 14.34
C ALA A 174 -6.11 -4.59 14.70
N ALA A 175 -6.43 -4.90 15.97
CA ALA A 175 -6.77 -6.26 16.38
C ALA A 175 -7.96 -6.81 15.57
N ALA A 176 -9.04 -6.04 15.44
CA ALA A 176 -10.22 -6.44 14.67
C ALA A 176 -9.92 -6.64 13.18
N TYR A 177 -8.98 -5.89 12.60
CA TYR A 177 -8.57 -6.06 11.21
C TYR A 177 -7.60 -7.24 11.03
N ILE A 178 -6.67 -7.43 11.97
CA ILE A 178 -5.74 -8.55 12.00
C ILE A 178 -6.49 -9.89 12.08
N GLU A 179 -7.58 -10.00 12.84
CA GLU A 179 -8.43 -11.19 12.84
C GLU A 179 -8.96 -11.54 11.44
N LYS A 180 -9.34 -10.54 10.65
CA LYS A 180 -9.78 -10.75 9.26
C LYS A 180 -8.62 -11.19 8.37
N LEU A 181 -7.43 -10.62 8.56
CA LEU A 181 -6.23 -11.02 7.83
C LEU A 181 -5.75 -12.42 8.20
N GLN A 182 -5.87 -12.84 9.46
CA GLN A 182 -5.59 -14.21 9.91
C GLN A 182 -6.59 -15.20 9.31
N ALA A 183 -7.87 -14.83 9.23
CA ALA A 183 -8.86 -15.65 8.52
C ALA A 183 -8.53 -15.76 7.01
N LEU A 184 -8.06 -14.69 6.40
CA LEU A 184 -7.61 -14.68 5.00
C LEU A 184 -6.36 -15.54 4.79
N ASP A 185 -5.36 -15.42 5.68
CA ASP A 185 -4.14 -16.24 5.70
C ASP A 185 -4.49 -17.73 5.79
N LYS A 186 -5.35 -18.10 6.73
CA LYS A 186 -5.84 -19.48 6.87
C LYS A 186 -6.51 -19.97 5.59
N ALA A 187 -7.37 -19.14 4.97
CA ALA A 187 -8.03 -19.50 3.72
C ALA A 187 -7.03 -19.70 2.56
N TYR A 188 -5.96 -18.89 2.51
CA TYR A 188 -4.87 -19.05 1.54
C TYR A 188 -4.10 -20.34 1.80
N ALA A 189 -3.69 -20.61 3.04
CA ALA A 189 -2.97 -21.82 3.42
C ALA A 189 -3.78 -23.09 3.08
N GLU A 190 -5.05 -23.14 3.47
CA GLU A 190 -5.93 -24.29 3.19
C GLU A 190 -6.14 -24.46 1.68
N GLY A 191 -6.47 -23.38 0.96
CA GLY A 191 -6.78 -23.42 -0.47
C GLY A 191 -5.58 -23.73 -1.37
N LEU A 192 -4.37 -23.30 -0.97
CA LEU A 192 -3.16 -23.44 -1.77
C LEU A 192 -2.32 -24.65 -1.38
N SER A 193 -2.46 -25.19 -0.17
CA SER A 193 -1.73 -26.40 0.27
C SER A 193 -1.97 -27.61 -0.64
N GLN A 194 -3.19 -27.74 -1.19
CA GLN A 194 -3.60 -28.84 -2.06
C GLN A 194 -3.33 -28.58 -3.56
N ALA A 195 -2.62 -27.51 -3.89
CA ALA A 195 -2.33 -27.14 -5.26
C ALA A 195 -1.49 -28.23 -5.95
N LYS A 196 -2.08 -28.92 -6.94
CA LYS A 196 -1.37 -29.91 -7.78
C LYS A 196 -0.34 -29.25 -8.70
N GLN A 197 -0.63 -28.03 -9.13
CA GLN A 197 0.29 -27.17 -9.87
C GLN A 197 0.64 -25.99 -8.98
N LYS A 198 1.92 -25.89 -8.61
CA LYS A 198 2.44 -24.84 -7.73
C LYS A 198 2.94 -23.62 -8.51
N SER A 199 3.16 -23.75 -9.81
CA SER A 199 3.64 -22.65 -10.64
C SER A 199 2.50 -21.86 -11.29
N PHE A 200 2.60 -20.53 -11.31
CA PHE A 200 1.65 -19.64 -12.01
C PHE A 200 2.39 -18.51 -12.72
N VAL A 201 1.79 -18.00 -13.80
CA VAL A 201 2.38 -16.94 -14.64
C VAL A 201 1.71 -15.61 -14.37
N THR A 202 2.49 -14.56 -14.17
CA THR A 202 2.02 -13.18 -13.92
C THR A 202 2.59 -12.23 -14.96
N GLN A 203 1.96 -11.08 -15.16
CA GLN A 203 2.51 -10.04 -16.04
C GLN A 203 3.80 -9.49 -15.45
N HIS A 204 3.75 -8.91 -14.25
CA HIS A 204 4.93 -8.42 -13.51
C HIS A 204 5.12 -9.23 -12.22
N ALA A 205 6.28 -9.08 -11.61
CA ALA A 205 6.79 -9.96 -10.58
C ALA A 205 6.30 -9.65 -9.15
N ALA A 206 5.03 -9.30 -8.93
CA ALA A 206 4.54 -8.86 -7.62
C ALA A 206 4.22 -9.97 -6.59
N PHE A 207 4.02 -11.22 -6.99
CA PHE A 207 3.47 -12.26 -6.13
C PHE A 207 4.55 -13.16 -5.49
N ASN A 208 5.80 -12.71 -5.43
CA ASN A 208 6.91 -13.55 -4.96
C ASN A 208 6.75 -13.92 -3.47
N TYR A 209 6.39 -12.96 -2.61
CA TYR A 209 6.15 -13.23 -1.19
C TYR A 209 4.95 -14.15 -0.94
N LEU A 210 3.85 -13.97 -1.68
CA LEU A 210 2.73 -14.89 -1.64
C LEU A 210 3.19 -16.29 -2.06
N ALA A 211 3.98 -16.39 -3.13
CA ALA A 211 4.47 -17.67 -3.59
C ALA A 211 5.36 -18.35 -2.55
N LEU A 212 6.26 -17.60 -1.91
CA LEU A 212 7.14 -18.10 -0.85
C LEU A 212 6.34 -18.58 0.37
N ASP A 213 5.42 -17.78 0.89
CA ASP A 213 4.72 -18.08 2.13
C ASP A 213 3.68 -19.22 1.98
N TYR A 214 3.14 -19.43 0.77
CA TYR A 214 2.13 -20.49 0.50
C TYR A 214 2.64 -21.66 -0.36
N GLY A 215 3.95 -21.75 -0.57
CA GLY A 215 4.58 -22.87 -1.29
C GLY A 215 4.15 -22.98 -2.75
N LEU A 216 4.07 -21.84 -3.44
CA LEU A 216 3.86 -21.72 -4.88
C LEU A 216 5.16 -21.23 -5.55
N LYS A 217 5.13 -21.06 -6.87
CA LYS A 217 6.22 -20.51 -7.67
C LYS A 217 5.67 -19.52 -8.68
N GLN A 218 6.00 -18.25 -8.51
CA GLN A 218 5.72 -17.24 -9.54
C GLN A 218 6.66 -17.42 -10.73
N VAL A 219 6.13 -17.23 -11.93
CA VAL A 219 6.91 -17.00 -13.15
C VAL A 219 6.40 -15.74 -13.82
N ALA A 220 7.12 -14.64 -13.63
CA ALA A 220 6.73 -13.36 -14.18
C ALA A 220 7.19 -13.20 -15.63
N ILE A 221 6.36 -12.52 -16.44
CA ILE A 221 6.70 -12.16 -17.82
C ILE A 221 7.73 -11.02 -17.81
N SER A 222 7.42 -9.97 -17.06
CA SER A 222 8.22 -8.77 -16.82
C SER A 222 8.82 -8.76 -15.41
N GLY A 223 9.73 -7.82 -15.15
CA GLY A 223 10.36 -7.59 -13.85
C GLY A 223 9.38 -7.11 -12.77
N LEU A 224 9.90 -6.47 -11.71
CA LEU A 224 9.08 -5.99 -10.58
C LEU A 224 8.06 -4.92 -10.99
N SER A 225 8.44 -4.02 -11.91
CA SER A 225 7.55 -2.99 -12.46
C SER A 225 6.73 -3.51 -13.65
N PRO A 226 5.44 -3.13 -13.78
CA PRO A 226 4.58 -3.49 -14.92
C PRO A 226 5.10 -3.07 -16.29
N ASP A 227 5.84 -1.96 -16.36
CA ASP A 227 6.31 -1.34 -17.61
C ASP A 227 7.71 -1.83 -18.03
N ALA A 228 8.33 -2.70 -17.22
CA ALA A 228 9.55 -3.39 -17.62
C ALA A 228 9.26 -4.32 -18.81
N GLU A 229 9.79 -3.99 -19.99
CA GLU A 229 9.64 -4.86 -21.15
C GLU A 229 10.45 -6.16 -20.97
N PRO A 230 9.86 -7.33 -21.29
CA PRO A 230 10.59 -8.57 -21.25
C PRO A 230 11.62 -8.65 -22.38
N SER A 231 12.85 -9.07 -22.07
CA SER A 231 13.86 -9.32 -23.10
C SER A 231 13.43 -10.44 -24.06
N ALA A 232 14.00 -10.45 -25.27
CA ALA A 232 13.73 -11.51 -26.25
C ALA A 232 14.12 -12.91 -25.72
N ALA A 233 15.21 -12.99 -24.96
CA ALA A 233 15.63 -14.21 -24.27
C ALA A 233 14.59 -14.66 -23.24
N ARG A 234 14.09 -13.71 -22.44
CA ARG A 234 13.05 -13.97 -21.45
C ARG A 234 11.76 -14.50 -22.09
N LEU A 235 11.34 -13.92 -23.22
CA LEU A 235 10.19 -14.43 -23.98
C LEU A 235 10.39 -15.85 -24.51
N ALA A 236 11.62 -16.20 -24.91
CA ALA A 236 11.96 -17.56 -25.34
C ALA A 236 11.86 -18.56 -24.17
N GLU A 237 12.46 -18.24 -23.03
CA GLU A 237 12.38 -19.03 -21.79
C GLU A 237 10.93 -19.25 -21.34
N LEU A 238 10.13 -18.17 -21.32
CA LEU A 238 8.72 -18.25 -20.95
C LEU A 238 7.95 -19.16 -21.90
N THR A 239 8.26 -19.11 -23.19
CA THR A 239 7.66 -19.99 -24.19
C THR A 239 7.98 -21.46 -23.92
N GLU A 240 9.22 -21.79 -23.57
CA GLU A 240 9.61 -23.14 -23.19
C GLU A 240 8.99 -23.58 -21.86
N TYR A 241 8.95 -22.69 -20.87
CA TYR A 241 8.38 -22.94 -19.56
C TYR A 241 6.88 -23.22 -19.64
N VAL A 242 6.12 -22.40 -20.38
CA VAL A 242 4.68 -22.57 -20.61
C VAL A 242 4.39 -23.90 -21.31
N LYS A 243 5.20 -24.30 -22.30
CA LYS A 243 5.11 -25.62 -22.94
C LYS A 243 5.36 -26.76 -21.95
N LYS A 244 6.38 -26.64 -21.09
CA LYS A 244 6.76 -27.65 -20.09
C LYS A 244 5.68 -27.88 -19.03
N ILE A 245 5.04 -26.81 -18.56
CA ILE A 245 3.97 -26.89 -17.56
C ILE A 245 2.58 -27.20 -18.17
N LYS A 246 2.50 -27.39 -19.50
CA LYS A 246 1.28 -27.64 -20.28
C LYS A 246 0.19 -26.59 -20.03
N LEU A 247 0.55 -25.32 -19.85
CA LEU A 247 -0.44 -24.25 -19.79
C LEU A 247 -0.96 -23.94 -21.21
N PRO A 248 -2.28 -23.83 -21.45
CA PRO A 248 -2.79 -23.49 -22.77
C PRO A 248 -2.37 -22.08 -23.22
N ILE A 249 -1.56 -22.00 -24.28
CA ILE A 249 -1.04 -20.77 -24.90
C ILE A 249 -2.17 -19.81 -25.37
N SER A 250 -3.35 -20.35 -25.69
CA SER A 250 -4.53 -19.57 -26.10
C SER A 250 -5.02 -18.58 -25.05
N THR A 251 -4.60 -18.73 -23.81
CA THR A 251 -4.96 -17.80 -22.74
C THR A 251 -4.11 -16.53 -22.83
N LEU A 252 -2.81 -16.62 -23.13
CA LEU A 252 -1.89 -15.48 -23.17
C LEU A 252 -2.25 -14.38 -24.19
N LYS A 253 -2.85 -14.74 -25.34
CA LYS A 253 -2.99 -13.82 -26.49
C LYS A 253 -4.29 -12.98 -26.53
N LYS A 254 -5.21 -13.14 -25.56
CA LYS A 254 -6.56 -12.52 -25.59
C LYS A 254 -6.84 -11.51 -24.47
N MET A 255 -5.86 -11.11 -23.65
CA MET A 255 -6.16 -10.60 -22.31
C MET A 255 -5.72 -9.16 -22.06
N PRO A 256 -6.65 -8.24 -21.71
CA PRO A 256 -6.30 -6.93 -21.18
C PRO A 256 -5.83 -7.07 -19.71
N HIS A 257 -4.71 -6.42 -19.35
CA HIS A 257 -4.17 -6.00 -18.02
C HIS A 257 -4.58 -6.72 -16.69
N LYS A 258 -5.23 -7.88 -16.70
CA LYS A 258 -5.76 -8.55 -15.50
C LYS A 258 -5.38 -10.02 -15.44
N LEU A 259 -5.01 -10.42 -14.23
CA LEU A 259 -4.37 -11.66 -13.81
C LEU A 259 -4.83 -12.95 -14.50
N LEU A 260 -3.86 -13.85 -14.70
CA LEU A 260 -4.04 -15.22 -15.12
C LEU A 260 -4.17 -16.16 -13.90
N LEU A 261 -5.38 -16.36 -13.38
CA LEU A 261 -5.68 -17.47 -12.47
C LEU A 261 -6.30 -18.64 -13.26
N ILE A 262 -5.51 -19.39 -14.02
CA ILE A 262 -6.04 -20.60 -14.68
C ILE A 262 -5.97 -21.79 -13.72
N HIS A 263 -7.16 -22.27 -13.39
CA HIS A 263 -7.48 -23.56 -12.77
C HIS A 263 -7.31 -23.73 -11.27
N PHE A 264 -7.30 -22.64 -10.50
CA PHE A 264 -7.61 -22.73 -9.06
C PHE A 264 -9.13 -22.79 -8.87
N GLN A 265 -9.59 -23.80 -8.12
CA GLN A 265 -10.99 -24.21 -8.02
C GLN A 265 -11.97 -23.03 -7.89
N LYS A 266 -12.87 -22.95 -8.86
CA LYS A 266 -13.72 -21.81 -9.22
C LYS A 266 -14.78 -21.38 -8.19
N LYS A 267 -14.69 -21.71 -6.88
CA LYS A 267 -15.83 -21.51 -5.97
C LYS A 267 -15.62 -21.01 -4.54
N GLN A 268 -14.42 -20.73 -4.02
CA GLN A 268 -14.34 -20.24 -2.62
C GLN A 268 -13.58 -18.92 -2.39
N VAL A 269 -12.60 -18.53 -3.20
CA VAL A 269 -11.74 -17.37 -2.86
C VAL A 269 -12.24 -16.04 -3.47
N SER A 270 -13.14 -16.08 -4.45
CA SER A 270 -13.50 -14.94 -5.31
C SER A 270 -14.21 -13.76 -4.64
N LYS A 271 -14.99 -13.96 -3.55
CA LYS A 271 -15.79 -12.87 -2.96
C LYS A 271 -15.05 -12.02 -1.92
N GLN A 272 -14.14 -12.61 -1.14
CA GLN A 272 -13.34 -11.87 -0.14
C GLN A 272 -12.13 -11.17 -0.76
N MET A 273 -11.54 -11.73 -1.82
CA MET A 273 -10.41 -11.10 -2.52
C MET A 273 -10.79 -9.73 -3.09
N SER A 274 -11.95 -9.62 -3.76
CA SER A 274 -12.35 -8.44 -4.52
C SER A 274 -12.50 -7.17 -3.68
N SER A 275 -12.68 -7.27 -2.35
CA SER A 275 -12.87 -6.09 -1.50
C SER A 275 -11.58 -5.60 -0.82
N ILE A 276 -10.53 -6.43 -0.73
CA ILE A 276 -9.31 -6.12 0.05
C ILE A 276 -8.10 -5.86 -0.86
N LEU A 277 -8.01 -6.51 -2.04
CA LEU A 277 -6.80 -6.46 -2.89
C LEU A 277 -7.00 -5.89 -4.30
N TRP A 278 -8.24 -5.85 -4.83
CA TRP A 278 -8.48 -5.67 -6.28
C TRP A 278 -9.21 -4.37 -6.66
N LYS A 279 -9.02 -3.29 -5.88
CA LYS A 279 -9.42 -1.93 -6.28
C LYS A 279 -8.27 -1.10 -6.86
N VAL A 280 -7.19 -1.77 -7.27
CA VAL A 280 -6.14 -1.25 -8.16
C VAL A 280 -6.50 -1.61 -9.59
#